data_AF-A0A958FI11-F1
#
_entry.id   AF-A0A958FI11-F1
#
_cell.length_a   1.000
_cell.length_b   1.000
_cell.length_c   1.000
_cell.angle_alpha   90.00
_cell.angle_beta   90.00
_cell.angle_gamma   90.00
#
_symmetry.space_group_name_H-M   'P 1'
#
loop_
_entity.id
_entity.type
_entity.pdbx_description
1 polymer ?
#
loop_
_entity_poly.entity_id
_entity_poly.type
_entity_poly.pdbx_seq_one_letter_code
_entity_poly.pdbx_strand_id
1 'polypeptide(L)'
;MAASDKSQLKDVIRTSLPAVIDLSSQTVAWLIEAIFIGHLSAAALAGVGLALQIVILTFTVILTFVVGASIIINRYLGSQDSWNANHVLAQALMMGTILSVLITLSWYFGGTQIFAIIKEEEP
;
A
#
# COMPACT_ATOMS: atom_id res chain seq x y z
N MET A 1 -12.44 -26.14 29.65
CA MET A 1 -11.73 -24.95 29.14
C MET A 1 -10.70 -25.25 28.05
N ALA A 2 -10.36 -26.51 27.71
CA ALA A 2 -9.29 -26.86 26.75
C ALA A 2 -9.76 -27.30 25.34
N ALA A 3 -11.07 -27.27 25.04
CA ALA A 3 -11.61 -27.70 23.73
C ALA A 3 -11.85 -26.53 22.74
N SER A 4 -11.78 -25.28 23.22
CA SER A 4 -12.00 -24.07 22.41
C SER A 4 -10.74 -23.60 21.64
N ASP A 5 -9.54 -23.91 22.15
CA ASP A 5 -8.27 -23.43 21.57
C ASP A 5 -7.92 -24.07 20.22
N LYS A 6 -8.17 -25.38 20.04
CA LYS A 6 -7.82 -26.08 18.80
C LYS A 6 -8.63 -25.62 17.58
N SER A 7 -9.90 -25.21 17.79
CA SER A 7 -10.75 -24.71 16.71
C SER A 7 -10.33 -23.31 16.28
N GLN A 8 -10.06 -22.42 17.25
CA GLN A 8 -9.63 -21.05 16.97
C GLN A 8 -8.26 -21.02 16.28
N LEU A 9 -7.31 -21.88 16.69
CA LEU A 9 -6.01 -21.98 16.02
C LEU A 9 -6.16 -22.44 14.55
N LYS A 10 -7.10 -23.35 14.27
CA LYS A 10 -7.37 -23.83 12.92
C LYS A 10 -7.96 -22.72 12.04
N ASP A 11 -8.84 -21.88 12.57
CA ASP A 11 -9.44 -20.76 11.84
C ASP A 11 -8.43 -19.62 11.59
N VAL A 12 -7.56 -19.35 12.56
CA VAL A 12 -6.44 -18.41 12.40
C VAL A 12 -5.49 -18.90 11.31
N ILE A 13 -5.06 -20.17 11.35
CA ILE A 13 -4.15 -20.75 10.33
C ILE A 13 -4.82 -20.74 8.95
N ARG A 14 -6.12 -21.06 8.87
CA ARG A 14 -6.86 -21.04 7.59
C ARG A 14 -6.94 -19.64 6.98
N THR A 15 -6.96 -18.60 7.80
CA THR A 15 -7.05 -17.19 7.36
C THR A 15 -5.66 -16.58 7.14
N SER A 16 -4.66 -16.95 7.93
CA SER A 16 -3.30 -16.44 7.80
C SER A 16 -2.52 -17.10 6.67
N LEU A 17 -2.77 -18.37 6.36
CA LEU A 17 -2.11 -19.07 5.26
C LEU A 17 -2.28 -18.35 3.90
N PRO A 18 -3.50 -17.93 3.47
CA PRO A 18 -3.63 -17.17 2.23
C PRO A 18 -2.97 -15.80 2.32
N ALA A 19 -2.99 -15.12 3.47
CA ALA A 19 -2.31 -13.84 3.64
C ALA A 19 -0.78 -13.96 3.52
N VAL A 20 -0.19 -15.02 4.06
CA VAL A 20 1.26 -15.31 3.94
C VAL A 20 1.64 -15.57 2.50
N ILE A 21 0.81 -16.33 1.77
CA ILE A 21 1.03 -16.60 0.34
C ILE A 21 0.99 -15.29 -0.46
N ASP A 22 0.02 -14.42 -0.17
CA ASP A 22 -0.12 -13.12 -0.84
C ASP A 22 1.11 -12.22 -0.60
N LEU A 23 1.51 -12.03 0.67
CA LEU A 23 2.71 -11.23 1.00
C LEU A 23 4.00 -11.82 0.40
N SER A 24 4.12 -13.15 0.37
CA SER A 24 5.29 -13.82 -0.22
C SER A 24 5.31 -13.63 -1.74
N SER A 25 4.15 -13.79 -2.39
CA SER A 25 3.99 -13.56 -3.83
C SER A 25 4.33 -12.13 -4.21
N GLN A 26 3.85 -11.17 -3.42
CA GLN A 26 4.19 -9.76 -3.59
C GLN A 26 5.71 -9.57 -3.51
N THR A 27 6.37 -10.06 -2.47
CA THR A 27 7.83 -9.95 -2.34
C THR A 27 8.59 -10.55 -3.52
N VAL A 28 8.15 -11.71 -4.03
CA VAL A 28 8.74 -12.32 -5.23
C VAL A 28 8.54 -11.45 -6.47
N ALA A 29 7.38 -10.81 -6.64
CA ALA A 29 7.14 -9.90 -7.75
C ALA A 29 8.10 -8.70 -7.73
N TRP A 30 8.33 -8.09 -6.55
CA TRP A 30 9.30 -7.01 -6.38
C TRP A 30 10.73 -7.44 -6.76
N LEU A 31 11.12 -8.67 -6.41
CA LEU A 31 12.43 -9.22 -6.79
C LEU A 31 12.54 -9.42 -8.30
N ILE A 32 11.51 -9.99 -8.93
CA ILE A 32 11.47 -10.19 -10.37
C ILE A 32 11.58 -8.84 -11.09
N GLU A 33 10.84 -7.83 -10.64
CA GLU A 33 10.91 -6.47 -11.18
C GLU A 33 12.34 -5.91 -11.12
N ALA A 34 13.00 -6.02 -9.97
CA ALA A 34 14.37 -5.57 -9.79
C ALA A 34 15.37 -6.33 -10.70
N ILE A 35 15.20 -7.64 -10.88
CA ILE A 35 16.05 -8.45 -11.78
C ILE A 35 15.86 -8.01 -13.24
N PHE A 36 14.61 -7.80 -13.67
CA PHE A 36 14.31 -7.38 -15.04
C PHE A 36 14.91 -5.99 -15.33
N ILE A 37 14.80 -5.06 -14.40
CA ILE A 37 15.42 -3.73 -14.52
C ILE A 37 16.94 -3.83 -14.51
N GLY A 38 17.50 -4.67 -13.64
CA GLY A 38 18.95 -4.92 -13.55
C GLY A 38 19.54 -5.51 -14.84
N HIS A 39 18.77 -6.33 -15.57
CA HIS A 39 19.18 -6.85 -16.89
C HIS A 39 19.27 -5.77 -17.97
N LEU A 40 18.56 -4.63 -17.85
CA LEU A 40 18.69 -3.54 -18.81
C LEU A 40 20.01 -2.78 -18.63
N SER A 41 20.31 -2.37 -17.38
CA SER A 41 21.57 -1.69 -17.03
C SER A 41 21.66 -1.46 -15.52
N ALA A 42 22.88 -1.44 -14.98
CA ALA A 42 23.13 -1.01 -13.60
C ALA A 42 22.66 0.44 -13.35
N ALA A 43 22.78 1.33 -14.33
CA ALA A 43 22.30 2.70 -14.22
C ALA A 43 20.76 2.80 -14.15
N ALA A 44 20.05 1.89 -14.85
CA ALA A 44 18.60 1.83 -14.79
C ALA A 44 18.11 1.36 -13.41
N LEU A 45 18.76 0.35 -12.82
CA LEU A 45 18.45 -0.12 -11.48
C LEU A 45 18.71 0.95 -10.41
N ALA A 46 19.82 1.68 -10.52
CA ALA A 46 20.13 2.81 -9.63
C ALA A 46 19.07 3.92 -9.72
N GLY A 47 18.64 4.28 -10.94
CA GLY A 47 17.57 5.26 -11.15
C GLY A 47 16.23 4.85 -10.55
N VAL A 48 15.87 3.56 -10.66
CA VAL A 48 14.64 3.04 -10.04
C VAL A 48 14.74 3.04 -8.52
N GLY A 49 15.90 2.71 -7.94
CA GLY A 49 16.13 2.78 -6.50
C GLY A 49 15.84 4.17 -5.92
N LEU A 50 16.27 5.22 -6.61
CA LEU A 50 15.99 6.62 -6.23
C LEU A 50 14.51 6.98 -6.40
N ALA A 51 13.88 6.56 -7.50
CA ALA A 51 12.46 6.77 -7.72
C ALA A 51 11.60 6.10 -6.63
N LEU A 52 12.01 4.93 -6.14
CA LEU A 52 11.31 4.18 -5.10
C LEU A 52 11.18 4.94 -3.78
N GLN A 53 12.14 5.77 -3.38
CA GLN A 53 11.99 6.58 -2.16
C GLN A 53 10.80 7.54 -2.23
N ILE A 54 10.62 8.22 -3.36
CA ILE A 54 9.48 9.12 -3.58
C ILE A 54 8.17 8.33 -3.61
N VAL A 55 8.20 7.15 -4.25
CA VAL A 55 7.03 6.27 -4.32
C VAL A 55 6.61 5.83 -2.92
N ILE A 56 7.55 5.37 -2.08
CA ILE A 56 7.28 4.95 -0.70
C ILE A 56 6.73 6.10 0.15
N LEU A 57 7.26 7.32 -0.01
CA LEU A 57 6.74 8.50 0.69
C LEU A 57 5.28 8.76 0.34
N THR A 58 4.96 8.75 -0.95
CA THR A 58 3.58 8.97 -1.41
C THR A 58 2.66 7.82 -0.95
N PHE A 59 3.16 6.59 -1.02
CA PHE A 59 2.45 5.40 -0.58
C PHE A 59 2.13 5.45 0.92
N THR A 60 3.04 5.99 1.75
CA THR A 60 2.83 6.14 3.19
C THR A 60 1.66 7.07 3.52
N VAL A 61 1.52 8.17 2.77
CA VAL A 61 0.40 9.12 2.94
C VAL A 61 -0.93 8.45 2.61
N ILE A 62 -0.97 7.71 1.49
CA ILE A 62 -2.16 6.96 1.07
C ILE A 62 -2.50 5.87 2.10
N LEU A 63 -1.49 5.09 2.53
CA LEU A 63 -1.67 4.00 3.49
C LEU A 63 -2.20 4.53 4.82
N THR A 64 -1.72 5.69 5.27
CA THR A 64 -2.23 6.38 6.47
C THR A 64 -3.74 6.62 6.37
N PHE A 65 -4.20 7.13 5.23
CA PHE A 65 -5.63 7.34 5.00
C PHE A 65 -6.42 6.03 4.97
N VAL A 66 -5.92 5.02 4.24
CA VAL A 66 -6.58 3.71 4.10
C VAL A 66 -6.75 3.02 5.45
N VAL A 67 -5.67 2.95 6.23
CA VAL A 67 -5.69 2.33 7.56
C VAL A 67 -6.58 3.14 8.51
N GLY A 68 -6.48 4.47 8.50
CA GLY A 68 -7.31 5.36 9.31
C GLY A 68 -8.82 5.19 9.03
N ALA A 69 -9.21 5.13 7.75
CA ALA A 69 -10.59 4.88 7.35
C ALA A 69 -11.05 3.48 7.78
N SER A 70 -10.21 2.45 7.59
CA SER A 70 -10.51 1.07 7.99
C SER A 70 -10.77 0.95 9.49
N ILE A 71 -10.02 1.66 10.34
CA ILE A 71 -10.25 1.66 11.80
C ILE A 71 -11.66 2.18 12.14
N ILE A 72 -12.10 3.27 11.52
CA ILE A 72 -13.43 3.85 11.77
C ILE A 72 -14.53 2.90 11.30
N ILE A 73 -14.36 2.29 10.12
CA ILE A 73 -15.30 1.32 9.56
C ILE A 73 -15.39 0.08 10.46
N ASN A 74 -14.25 -0.47 10.88
CA ASN A 74 -14.19 -1.63 11.79
C ASN A 74 -14.84 -1.33 13.14
N ARG A 75 -14.74 -0.08 13.64
CA ARG A 75 -15.43 0.34 14.87
C ARG A 75 -16.95 0.25 14.73
N TYR A 76 -17.52 0.75 13.64
CA TYR A 76 -18.97 0.66 13.39
C TYR A 76 -19.44 -0.77 13.12
N LEU A 77 -18.64 -1.56 12.39
CA LEU A 77 -18.91 -2.99 12.19
C LEU A 77 -18.90 -3.75 13.53
N GLY A 78 -17.94 -3.43 14.41
CA GLY A 78 -17.86 -4.01 15.75
C GLY A 78 -19.07 -3.68 16.65
N SER A 79 -19.70 -2.52 16.46
CA SER A 79 -20.95 -2.14 17.15
C SER A 79 -22.22 -2.67 16.47
N GLN A 80 -22.12 -3.56 15.47
CA GLN A 80 -23.23 -4.04 14.63
C GLN A 80 -24.01 -2.93 13.90
N ASP A 81 -23.38 -1.76 13.70
CA ASP A 81 -23.98 -0.62 13.02
C ASP A 81 -23.54 -0.59 11.55
N SER A 82 -24.09 -1.53 10.78
CA SER A 82 -23.76 -1.70 9.36
C SER A 82 -24.18 -0.50 8.50
N TRP A 83 -25.20 0.27 8.92
CA TRP A 83 -25.65 1.44 8.19
C TRP A 83 -24.59 2.55 8.23
N ASN A 84 -24.12 2.90 9.43
CA ASN A 84 -23.07 3.91 9.57
C ASN A 84 -21.72 3.41 9.03
N ALA A 85 -21.42 2.11 9.15
CA ALA A 85 -20.24 1.52 8.51
C ALA A 85 -20.24 1.74 6.99
N ASN A 86 -21.37 1.48 6.32
CA ASN A 86 -21.50 1.68 4.88
C ASN A 86 -21.46 3.18 4.49
N HIS A 87 -22.07 4.05 5.31
CA HIS A 87 -22.01 5.49 5.08
C HIS A 87 -20.58 6.03 5.15
N VAL A 88 -19.81 5.62 6.17
CA VAL A 88 -18.40 5.99 6.31
C VAL A 88 -17.55 5.38 5.20
N LEU A 89 -17.83 4.15 4.78
CA LEU A 89 -17.15 3.53 3.64
C LEU A 89 -17.36 4.36 2.35
N ALA A 90 -18.60 4.76 2.06
CA ALA A 90 -18.90 5.59 0.89
C ALA A 90 -18.17 6.95 0.96
N GLN A 91 -18.13 7.57 2.14
CA GLN A 91 -17.39 8.81 2.36
C GLN A 91 -15.88 8.62 2.17
N ALA A 92 -15.31 7.53 2.70
CA ALA A 92 -13.90 7.19 2.55
C ALA A 92 -13.53 6.92 1.10
N LEU A 93 -14.40 6.28 0.32
CA LEU A 93 -14.20 6.06 -1.12
C LEU A 93 -14.24 7.38 -1.91
N MET A 94 -15.19 8.27 -1.61
CA MET A 94 -15.22 9.61 -2.21
C MET A 94 -13.96 10.42 -1.89
N MET A 95 -13.57 10.48 -0.61
CA MET A 95 -12.36 11.18 -0.17
C MET A 95 -11.10 10.55 -0.75
N GLY A 96 -11.03 9.21 -0.82
CA GLY A 96 -9.91 8.48 -1.43
C GLY A 96 -9.80 8.75 -2.93
N THR A 97 -10.92 8.88 -3.63
CA THR A 97 -10.94 9.25 -5.05
C THR A 97 -10.41 10.67 -5.24
N ILE A 98 -10.87 11.63 -4.43
CA ILE A 98 -10.39 13.02 -4.47
C ILE A 98 -8.88 13.06 -4.18
N LEU A 99 -8.42 12.36 -3.14
CA LEU A 99 -7.01 12.28 -2.78
C LEU A 99 -6.16 11.67 -3.91
N SER A 100 -6.64 10.60 -4.53
CA SER A 100 -5.97 9.94 -5.65
C SER A 100 -5.82 10.88 -6.86
N VAL A 101 -6.87 11.63 -7.20
CA VAL A 101 -6.82 12.64 -8.27
C VAL A 101 -5.80 13.73 -7.94
N LEU A 102 -5.80 14.24 -6.71
CA LEU A 102 -4.84 15.27 -6.29
C LEU A 102 -3.39 14.78 -6.34
N ILE A 103 -3.13 13.55 -5.89
CA ILE A 103 -1.79 12.94 -5.94
C ILE A 103 -1.36 12.73 -7.39
N THR A 104 -2.25 12.20 -8.24
CA THR A 104 -1.98 12.00 -9.67
C THR A 104 -1.64 13.31 -10.36
N LEU A 105 -2.41 14.36 -10.09
CA LEU A 105 -2.19 15.69 -10.66
C LEU A 105 -0.87 16.28 -10.17
N SER A 106 -0.56 16.13 -8.88
CA SER A 106 0.71 16.58 -8.29
C SER A 106 1.91 15.85 -8.91
N TRP A 107 1.79 14.55 -9.17
CA TRP A 107 2.85 13.78 -9.82
C TRP A 107 3.02 14.15 -11.30
N TYR A 108 1.91 14.37 -12.00
CA TYR A 108 1.92 14.75 -13.40
C TYR A 108 2.60 16.11 -13.64
N PHE A 109 2.28 17.13 -12.83
CA PHE A 109 2.91 18.45 -12.95
C PHE A 109 4.28 18.54 -12.27
N GLY A 110 4.47 17.83 -11.16
CA GLY A 110 5.69 17.87 -10.35
C GLY A 110 6.77 16.89 -10.80
N GLY A 111 6.48 15.93 -11.69
CA GLY A 111 7.42 14.89 -12.11
C GLY A 111 8.74 15.46 -12.64
N THR A 112 8.69 16.56 -13.38
CA THR A 112 9.90 17.23 -13.89
C THR A 112 10.73 17.90 -12.80
N GLN A 113 10.13 18.40 -11.72
CA GLN A 113 10.84 19.05 -10.60
C GLN A 113 11.37 18.05 -9.58
N ILE A 114 10.63 16.96 -9.33
CA ILE A 114 11.02 15.92 -8.38
C ILE A 114 12.27 15.16 -8.86
N PHE A 115 12.34 14.83 -10.15
CA PHE A 115 13.53 14.20 -10.73
C PHE A 115 14.70 15.17 -10.92
N ALA A 116 14.46 16.48 -11.00
CA ALA A 116 15.52 17.48 -11.05
C ALA A 116 16.25 17.63 -9.70
N ILE A 117 15.55 17.50 -8.57
CA ILE A 117 16.14 17.57 -7.22
C ILE A 117 17.03 16.35 -6.91
N ILE A 118 16.75 15.20 -7.54
CA ILE A 118 17.55 13.98 -7.39
C ILE A 118 18.83 14.00 -8.25
N LYS A 119 18.89 14.85 -9.29
CA LYS A 119 19.97 14.84 -10.29
C LYS A 119 21.18 15.70 -9.88
N GLU A 120 21.53 15.74 -8.60
CA GLU A 120 22.64 16.53 -8.10
C GLU A 120 23.54 15.69 -7.20
N GLU A 121 24.30 14.79 -7.83
CA GLU A 121 25.63 14.30 -7.42
C GLU A 121 26.11 13.25 -8.46
N GLU A 122 26.53 13.71 -9.63
CA GLU A 122 27.54 12.99 -10.43
C GLU A 122 28.89 13.69 -10.22
N PRO A 123 29.90 13.06 -9.62
CA PRO A 123 31.29 13.33 -9.93
C PRO A 123 31.72 12.65 -11.25
#